data_AF-A0A7X4KMS1-F1
#
_entry.id   AF-A0A7X4KMS1-F1
#
_cell.length_a   1.000
_cell.length_b   1.000
_cell.length_c   1.000
_cell.angle_alpha   90.00
_cell.angle_beta   90.00
_cell.angle_gamma   90.00
#
_symmetry.space_group_name_H-M   'P 1'
#
loop_
_entity.id
_entity.type
_entity.pdbx_description
1 polymer ?
#
loop_
_entity_poly.entity_id
_entity_poly.type
_entity_poly.pdbx_seq_one_letter_code
_entity_poly.pdbx_strand_id
1 'polypeptide(L)'
;MMSYVLYGTDRNDNIDGTAGNDDIYGYAGSDSLFGGRGDDFLDGGTGLDEAFYNGYRDEYSVLADGKQFWVKDLVGSDGLDLLKNIERLNFKDGAVALDIDGNGGEAYRLYQAAFNRAPDEKGLGYWIAQLDHGASLRAVAAGFASSGEFLATYGANASNGDVVMRLYANVLHRAPDQAGFNYWVNVLNTKQDTVAGVLAGFSESQENYAQLIGKMQDGVDYQPWV
;
A
#
# COMPACT_ATOMS: atom_id res chain seq x y z
N MET A 1 -16.04 5.81 30.46
CA MET A 1 -17.38 5.72 29.84
C MET A 1 -17.85 4.26 29.87
N MET A 2 -19.04 3.94 29.35
CA MET A 2 -19.44 2.56 29.08
C MET A 2 -18.68 2.04 27.86
N SER A 3 -18.45 0.73 27.82
CA SER A 3 -17.81 -0.04 26.76
C SER A 3 -18.86 -0.96 26.14
N TYR A 4 -18.79 -1.14 24.82
CA TYR A 4 -19.71 -1.92 24.00
C TYR A 4 -18.98 -2.94 23.15
N VAL A 5 -19.73 -3.95 22.74
CA VAL A 5 -19.33 -4.85 21.66
C VAL A 5 -20.27 -4.60 20.49
N LEU A 6 -19.72 -4.15 19.37
CA LEU A 6 -20.45 -3.76 18.17
C LEU A 6 -20.15 -4.75 17.05
N TYR A 7 -21.19 -5.14 16.33
CA TYR A 7 -21.12 -6.14 15.28
C TYR A 7 -21.75 -5.60 14.01
N GLY A 8 -21.00 -5.65 12.91
CA GLY A 8 -21.48 -5.48 11.55
C GLY A 8 -22.16 -6.75 11.02
N THR A 9 -22.12 -6.88 9.72
CA THR A 9 -22.83 -7.88 8.92
C THR A 9 -21.93 -8.40 7.80
N ASP A 10 -22.46 -9.25 6.92
CA ASP A 10 -21.72 -9.67 5.72
C ASP A 10 -21.83 -8.63 4.56
N ARG A 11 -22.08 -7.36 4.87
CA ARG A 11 -22.21 -6.24 3.93
C ARG A 11 -21.35 -5.08 4.42
N ASN A 12 -21.09 -4.12 3.53
CA ASN A 12 -20.49 -2.86 3.89
C ASN A 12 -21.31 -2.14 4.97
N ASP A 13 -20.70 -1.98 6.14
CA ASP A 13 -21.27 -1.33 7.31
C ASP A 13 -20.55 -0.01 7.63
N ASN A 14 -21.28 0.89 8.29
CA ASN A 14 -20.70 2.06 8.92
C ASN A 14 -20.96 1.99 10.41
N ILE A 15 -19.92 1.77 11.20
CA ILE A 15 -20.03 1.50 12.63
C ILE A 15 -19.30 2.59 13.41
N ASP A 16 -20.07 3.35 14.18
CA ASP A 16 -19.56 4.35 15.12
C ASP A 16 -19.58 3.76 16.54
N GLY A 17 -18.40 3.70 17.15
CA GLY A 17 -18.17 3.42 18.56
C GLY A 17 -18.53 4.61 19.44
N THR A 18 -18.05 4.57 20.68
CA THR A 18 -18.42 5.51 21.73
C THR A 18 -17.19 6.27 22.24
N ALA A 19 -17.20 6.62 23.52
CA ALA A 19 -16.07 7.27 24.17
C ALA A 19 -15.46 6.37 25.27
N GLY A 20 -15.88 5.11 25.33
CA GLY A 20 -15.23 4.08 26.13
C GLY A 20 -14.64 3.02 25.22
N ASN A 21 -13.87 2.12 25.82
CA ASN A 21 -13.12 1.08 25.15
C ASN A 21 -14.04 0.05 24.49
N ASP A 22 -14.26 0.16 23.19
CA ASP A 22 -15.21 -0.65 22.44
C ASP A 22 -14.53 -1.78 21.65
N ASP A 23 -15.20 -2.92 21.53
CA ASP A 23 -14.81 -4.00 20.62
C ASP A 23 -15.70 -3.96 19.37
N ILE A 24 -15.15 -3.67 18.20
CA ILE A 24 -15.87 -3.48 16.94
C ILE A 24 -15.45 -4.56 15.93
N TYR A 25 -16.44 -5.27 15.39
CA TYR A 25 -16.24 -6.32 14.38
C TYR A 25 -17.06 -5.99 13.12
N GLY A 26 -16.41 -5.74 11.98
CA GLY A 26 -17.05 -5.45 10.69
C GLY A 26 -17.63 -6.71 10.02
N TYR A 27 -16.84 -7.80 10.01
CA TYR A 27 -17.09 -9.08 9.35
C TYR A 27 -16.76 -9.10 7.86
N ALA A 28 -17.73 -9.04 6.96
CA ALA A 28 -17.45 -9.15 5.53
C ALA A 28 -18.06 -7.97 4.79
N GLY A 29 -17.36 -7.45 3.78
CA GLY A 29 -17.74 -6.22 3.14
C GLY A 29 -16.59 -5.22 3.20
N SER A 30 -16.81 -4.03 2.67
CA SER A 30 -15.90 -2.90 2.89
C SER A 30 -16.50 -2.01 3.94
N ASP A 31 -15.99 -2.10 5.15
CA ASP A 31 -16.55 -1.45 6.33
C ASP A 31 -15.85 -0.12 6.66
N SER A 32 -16.63 0.82 7.19
CA SER A 32 -16.15 2.08 7.74
C SER A 32 -16.31 2.04 9.25
N LEU A 33 -15.20 1.97 9.97
CA LEU A 33 -15.16 1.79 11.42
C LEU A 33 -14.59 3.04 12.10
N PHE A 34 -15.29 3.54 13.11
CA PHE A 34 -14.85 4.65 13.93
C PHE A 34 -14.89 4.23 15.41
N GLY A 35 -13.74 3.99 16.04
CA GLY A 35 -13.67 3.57 17.46
C GLY A 35 -14.15 4.67 18.41
N GLY A 36 -13.70 5.89 18.16
CA GLY A 36 -14.03 7.05 18.96
C GLY A 36 -12.93 7.35 19.97
N ARG A 37 -13.31 7.51 21.24
CA ARG A 37 -12.33 7.69 22.33
C ARG A 37 -12.27 6.43 23.15
N GLY A 38 -11.10 6.16 23.73
CA GLY A 38 -10.90 5.00 24.58
C GLY A 38 -9.76 4.18 24.03
N ASP A 39 -9.54 2.99 24.57
CA ASP A 39 -8.64 2.05 23.92
C ASP A 39 -9.51 1.00 23.23
N ASP A 40 -9.64 1.08 21.91
CA ASP A 40 -10.60 0.29 21.14
C ASP A 40 -9.95 -0.91 20.44
N PHE A 41 -10.74 -1.95 20.18
CA PHE A 41 -10.37 -3.05 19.30
C PHE A 41 -11.21 -3.01 18.03
N LEU A 42 -10.57 -2.95 16.87
CA LEU A 42 -11.23 -2.89 15.56
C LEU A 42 -10.79 -4.09 14.71
N ASP A 43 -11.74 -4.96 14.33
CA ASP A 43 -11.53 -6.06 13.37
C ASP A 43 -12.42 -5.83 12.13
N GLY A 44 -11.84 -5.38 11.02
CA GLY A 44 -12.61 -5.14 9.77
C GLY A 44 -13.14 -6.44 9.20
N GLY A 45 -12.24 -7.41 8.99
CA GLY A 45 -12.58 -8.78 8.66
C GLY A 45 -12.15 -9.12 7.25
N THR A 46 -13.09 -9.31 6.32
CA THR A 46 -12.77 -9.55 4.91
C THR A 46 -13.33 -8.46 4.02
N GLY A 47 -12.47 -7.86 3.23
CA GLY A 47 -12.82 -6.88 2.22
C GLY A 47 -11.78 -5.79 2.19
N LEU A 48 -12.22 -4.56 1.93
CA LEU A 48 -11.37 -3.37 2.02
C LEU A 48 -11.96 -2.51 3.13
N ASP A 49 -11.38 -2.59 4.32
CA ASP A 49 -11.90 -2.00 5.54
C ASP A 49 -11.11 -0.75 5.93
N GLU A 50 -11.84 0.25 6.40
CA GLU A 50 -11.33 1.58 6.71
C GLU A 50 -11.57 1.94 8.18
N ALA A 51 -10.53 2.36 8.89
CA ALA A 51 -10.64 2.96 10.21
C ALA A 51 -10.46 4.47 10.15
N PHE A 52 -11.33 5.23 10.83
CA PHE A 52 -11.35 6.69 10.79
C PHE A 52 -10.87 7.31 12.10
N TYR A 53 -10.07 8.37 11.98
CA TYR A 53 -9.53 9.16 13.07
C TYR A 53 -9.79 10.65 12.81
N ASN A 54 -10.21 11.38 13.85
CA ASN A 54 -10.59 12.79 13.69
C ASN A 54 -9.40 13.76 13.67
N GLY A 55 -8.24 13.35 14.18
CA GLY A 55 -7.03 14.18 14.24
C GLY A 55 -6.20 14.15 12.95
N TYR A 56 -5.11 14.91 12.97
CA TYR A 56 -4.12 14.96 11.89
C TYR A 56 -3.19 13.76 11.95
N ARG A 57 -2.66 13.31 10.80
CA ARG A 57 -1.80 12.12 10.75
C ARG A 57 -0.58 12.23 11.68
N ASP A 58 0.01 13.40 11.83
CA ASP A 58 1.18 13.64 12.70
C ASP A 58 0.88 13.61 14.20
N GLU A 59 -0.40 13.57 14.58
CA GLU A 59 -0.88 13.41 15.96
C GLU A 59 -0.95 11.94 16.40
N TYR A 60 -0.77 10.98 15.48
CA TYR A 60 -0.85 9.55 15.78
C TYR A 60 0.45 8.80 15.47
N SER A 61 0.74 7.76 16.26
CA SER A 61 1.73 6.73 15.88
C SER A 61 1.03 5.47 15.42
N VAL A 62 1.49 4.89 14.32
CA VAL A 62 1.06 3.59 13.81
C VAL A 62 2.24 2.64 13.91
N LEU A 63 2.03 1.47 14.51
CA LEU A 63 3.09 0.46 14.69
C LEU A 63 2.54 -0.93 14.40
N ALA A 64 3.23 -1.69 13.57
CA ALA A 64 2.87 -3.08 13.29
C ALA A 64 3.30 -4.02 14.42
N ASP A 65 2.44 -5.00 14.71
CA ASP A 65 2.71 -6.14 15.58
C ASP A 65 2.20 -7.42 14.90
N GLY A 66 3.06 -8.03 14.10
CA GLY A 66 2.70 -9.20 13.30
C GLY A 66 1.67 -8.87 12.21
N LYS A 67 0.41 -9.28 12.42
CA LYS A 67 -0.71 -9.02 11.50
C LYS A 67 -1.70 -7.97 12.04
N GLN A 68 -1.33 -7.34 13.15
CA GLN A 68 -2.12 -6.32 13.82
C GLN A 68 -1.37 -5.00 13.82
N PHE A 69 -2.08 -3.92 14.07
CA PHE A 69 -1.51 -2.59 14.18
C PHE A 69 -1.97 -1.94 15.47
N TRP A 70 -1.06 -1.24 16.12
CA TRP A 70 -1.36 -0.34 17.23
C TRP A 70 -1.41 1.08 16.69
N VAL A 71 -2.53 1.76 16.89
CA VAL A 71 -2.69 3.19 16.56
C VAL A 71 -2.85 3.96 17.85
N LYS A 72 -1.94 4.90 18.11
CA LYS A 72 -1.93 5.66 19.36
C LYS A 72 -2.07 7.15 19.09
N ASP A 73 -3.07 7.76 19.70
CA ASP A 73 -3.18 9.21 19.80
C ASP A 73 -2.11 9.78 20.75
N LEU A 74 -1.30 10.70 20.25
CA LEU A 74 -0.18 11.31 20.97
C LEU A 74 -0.55 12.61 21.67
N VAL A 75 -1.69 13.23 21.33
CA VAL A 75 -2.03 14.59 21.77
C VAL A 75 -3.47 14.73 22.29
N GLY A 76 -4.36 13.83 21.93
CA GLY A 76 -5.79 13.88 22.23
C GLY A 76 -6.23 12.83 23.23
N SER A 77 -7.44 12.33 23.02
CA SER A 77 -8.14 11.39 23.90
C SER A 77 -8.66 10.16 23.17
N ASP A 78 -8.25 9.97 21.91
CA ASP A 78 -8.66 8.81 21.11
C ASP A 78 -7.99 7.54 21.60
N GLY A 79 -6.94 7.63 22.43
CA GLY A 79 -6.36 6.52 23.17
C GLY A 79 -5.42 5.63 22.36
N LEU A 80 -5.34 4.34 22.72
CA LEU A 80 -4.52 3.32 22.06
C LEU A 80 -5.41 2.21 21.51
N ASP A 81 -5.52 2.14 20.19
CA ASP A 81 -6.33 1.15 19.50
C ASP A 81 -5.52 -0.03 18.99
N LEU A 82 -6.13 -1.20 19.01
CA LEU A 82 -5.63 -2.42 18.38
C LEU A 82 -6.47 -2.77 17.15
N LEU A 83 -5.83 -2.72 15.98
CA LEU A 83 -6.47 -2.96 14.70
C LEU A 83 -6.06 -4.31 14.13
N LYS A 84 -7.01 -4.98 13.50
CA LYS A 84 -6.83 -6.24 12.79
C LYS A 84 -7.66 -6.24 11.52
N ASN A 85 -7.12 -6.76 10.42
CA ASN A 85 -7.83 -6.82 9.14
C ASN A 85 -8.43 -5.45 8.75
N ILE A 86 -7.61 -4.39 8.85
CA ILE A 86 -7.93 -3.04 8.40
C ILE A 86 -6.90 -2.69 7.35
N GLU A 87 -7.34 -2.24 6.18
CA GLU A 87 -6.47 -1.92 5.07
C GLU A 87 -6.14 -0.43 5.00
N ARG A 88 -7.02 0.44 5.47
CA ARG A 88 -6.88 1.90 5.33
C ARG A 88 -7.13 2.60 6.66
N LEU A 89 -6.24 3.51 7.04
CA LEU A 89 -6.47 4.47 8.11
C LEU A 89 -6.71 5.84 7.50
N ASN A 90 -7.81 6.49 7.85
CA ASN A 90 -8.15 7.83 7.37
C ASN A 90 -7.99 8.83 8.51
N PHE A 91 -7.17 9.85 8.27
CA PHE A 91 -6.95 11.00 9.14
C PHE A 91 -7.49 12.26 8.46
N LYS A 92 -7.46 13.37 9.18
CA LYS A 92 -7.98 14.65 8.69
C LYS A 92 -7.25 15.21 7.45
N ASP A 93 -5.98 14.87 7.28
CA ASP A 93 -5.09 15.44 6.26
C ASP A 93 -4.34 14.39 5.42
N GLY A 94 -4.69 13.11 5.54
CA GLY A 94 -4.03 12.03 4.82
C GLY A 94 -4.52 10.67 5.28
N ALA A 95 -3.90 9.62 4.75
CA ALA A 95 -4.23 8.25 5.08
C ALA A 95 -2.99 7.37 5.15
N VAL A 96 -3.15 6.19 5.75
CA VAL A 96 -2.13 5.13 5.78
C VAL A 96 -2.71 3.87 5.19
N ALA A 97 -2.01 3.26 4.24
CA ALA A 97 -2.34 1.93 3.74
C ALA A 97 -1.57 0.87 4.53
N LEU A 98 -2.29 -0.05 5.18
CA LEU A 98 -1.75 -1.10 6.06
C LEU A 98 -1.56 -2.44 5.35
N ASP A 99 -2.20 -2.63 4.19
CA ASP A 99 -2.09 -3.80 3.33
C ASP A 99 -0.78 -3.82 2.53
N ILE A 100 0.34 -3.91 3.25
CA ILE A 100 1.69 -3.89 2.67
C ILE A 100 1.99 -5.11 1.79
N ASP A 101 1.19 -6.17 1.92
CA ASP A 101 1.19 -7.35 1.05
C ASP A 101 0.04 -7.32 0.02
N GLY A 102 -0.85 -6.32 0.10
CA GLY A 102 -1.96 -6.07 -0.82
C GLY A 102 -1.73 -4.84 -1.70
N ASN A 103 -2.82 -4.17 -2.06
CA ASN A 103 -2.82 -3.08 -3.04
C ASN A 103 -1.95 -1.89 -2.63
N GLY A 104 -1.96 -1.50 -1.34
CA GLY A 104 -1.12 -0.43 -0.82
C GLY A 104 0.37 -0.70 -1.01
N GLY A 105 0.81 -1.89 -0.62
CA GLY A 105 2.19 -2.32 -0.79
C GLY A 105 2.60 -2.53 -2.24
N GLU A 106 1.73 -3.14 -3.06
CA GLU A 106 1.97 -3.31 -4.50
C GLU A 106 2.16 -1.97 -5.21
N ALA A 107 1.29 -0.99 -4.93
CA ALA A 107 1.43 0.36 -5.48
C ALA A 107 2.75 1.01 -5.06
N TYR A 108 3.12 0.92 -3.78
CA TYR A 108 4.37 1.49 -3.27
C TYR A 108 5.60 0.86 -3.93
N ARG A 109 5.67 -0.48 -3.97
CA ARG A 109 6.79 -1.22 -4.58
C ARG A 109 6.93 -0.89 -6.06
N LEU A 110 5.81 -0.82 -6.78
CA LEU A 110 5.81 -0.54 -8.21
C LEU A 110 6.22 0.90 -8.50
N TYR A 111 5.75 1.85 -7.70
CA TYR A 111 6.14 3.25 -7.81
C TYR A 111 7.65 3.41 -7.56
N GLN A 112 8.19 2.79 -6.50
CA GLN A 112 9.63 2.78 -6.24
C GLN A 112 10.38 2.17 -7.43
N ALA A 113 9.97 0.99 -7.89
CA ALA A 113 10.61 0.33 -9.02
C ALA A 113 10.57 1.18 -10.31
N ALA A 114 9.47 1.89 -10.54
CA ALA A 114 9.28 2.71 -11.73
C ALA A 114 10.14 3.97 -11.76
N PHE A 115 10.49 4.55 -10.61
CA PHE A 115 11.17 5.87 -10.57
C PHE A 115 12.43 5.92 -9.70
N ASN A 116 12.79 4.82 -9.02
CA ASN A 116 13.94 4.72 -8.12
C ASN A 116 13.94 5.81 -7.02
N ARG A 117 12.77 6.10 -6.46
CA ARG A 117 12.58 7.05 -5.36
C ARG A 117 11.34 6.69 -4.54
N ALA A 118 11.22 7.29 -3.36
CA ALA A 118 9.98 7.20 -2.59
C ALA A 118 8.80 7.80 -3.40
N PRO A 119 7.60 7.21 -3.29
CA PRO A 119 6.40 7.78 -3.90
C PRO A 119 6.10 9.17 -3.34
N ASP A 120 5.52 10.04 -4.16
CA ASP A 120 4.78 11.18 -3.61
C ASP A 120 3.39 10.70 -3.16
N GLU A 121 2.87 11.25 -2.07
CA GLU A 121 1.65 10.74 -1.44
C GLU A 121 0.41 10.80 -2.35
N LYS A 122 0.31 11.82 -3.23
CA LYS A 122 -0.82 11.98 -4.16
C LYS A 122 -0.77 10.96 -5.29
N GLY A 123 0.41 10.78 -5.88
CA GLY A 123 0.63 9.77 -6.90
C GLY A 123 0.43 8.37 -6.35
N LEU A 124 0.90 8.10 -5.13
CA LEU A 124 0.65 6.82 -4.46
C LEU A 124 -0.84 6.59 -4.25
N GLY A 125 -1.57 7.57 -3.71
CA GLY A 125 -3.01 7.45 -3.53
C GLY A 125 -3.81 7.23 -4.80
N TYR A 126 -3.42 7.88 -5.91
CA TYR A 126 -4.02 7.61 -7.21
C TYR A 126 -3.88 6.14 -7.62
N TRP A 127 -2.68 5.56 -7.48
CA TRP A 127 -2.44 4.18 -7.90
C TRP A 127 -3.05 3.14 -6.96
N ILE A 128 -3.06 3.41 -5.65
CA ILE A 128 -3.81 2.60 -4.67
C ILE A 128 -5.29 2.57 -5.08
N ALA A 129 -5.90 3.73 -5.36
CA ALA A 129 -7.29 3.79 -5.77
C ALA A 129 -7.57 3.05 -7.09
N GLN A 130 -6.64 3.03 -8.04
CA GLN A 130 -6.80 2.21 -9.26
C GLN A 130 -6.83 0.72 -8.93
N LEU A 131 -5.92 0.24 -8.08
CA LEU A 131 -5.86 -1.16 -7.66
C LEU A 131 -7.09 -1.57 -6.84
N ASP A 132 -7.52 -0.72 -5.90
CA ASP A 132 -8.70 -0.93 -5.07
C ASP A 132 -9.99 -1.00 -5.94
N HIS A 133 -10.04 -0.27 -7.07
CA HIS A 133 -11.11 -0.38 -8.06
C HIS A 133 -10.92 -1.52 -9.09
N GLY A 134 -9.99 -2.43 -8.85
CA GLY A 134 -9.83 -3.66 -9.63
C GLY A 134 -8.91 -3.54 -10.86
N ALA A 135 -8.14 -2.46 -10.99
CA ALA A 135 -7.08 -2.43 -11.98
C ALA A 135 -6.03 -3.51 -11.63
N SER A 136 -5.57 -4.26 -12.63
CA SER A 136 -4.45 -5.19 -12.40
C SER A 136 -3.15 -4.43 -12.18
N LEU A 137 -2.23 -4.99 -11.39
CA LEU A 137 -0.88 -4.45 -11.22
C LEU A 137 -0.16 -4.21 -12.56
N ARG A 138 -0.41 -5.07 -13.55
CA ARG A 138 0.17 -4.93 -14.90
C ARG A 138 -0.39 -3.72 -15.67
N ALA A 139 -1.66 -3.39 -15.46
CA ALA A 139 -2.27 -2.19 -16.04
C ALA A 139 -1.69 -0.92 -15.39
N VAL A 140 -1.52 -0.94 -14.07
CA VAL A 140 -0.85 0.15 -13.32
C VAL A 140 0.60 0.30 -13.80
N ALA A 141 1.34 -0.81 -13.93
CA ALA A 141 2.71 -0.80 -14.43
C ALA A 141 2.81 -0.25 -15.86
N ALA A 142 1.80 -0.46 -16.71
CA ALA A 142 1.74 0.15 -18.03
C ALA A 142 1.56 1.67 -17.96
N GLY A 143 0.78 2.16 -17.00
CA GLY A 143 0.66 3.58 -16.70
C GLY A 143 2.02 4.21 -16.33
N PHE A 144 2.75 3.56 -15.42
CA PHE A 144 4.11 3.98 -15.07
C PHE A 144 5.05 3.92 -16.27
N ALA A 145 5.12 2.79 -16.97
CA ALA A 145 6.07 2.57 -18.07
C ALA A 145 5.87 3.51 -19.26
N SER A 146 4.66 4.07 -19.43
CA SER A 146 4.35 5.06 -20.47
C SER A 146 4.54 6.52 -20.02
N SER A 147 4.80 6.76 -18.73
CA SER A 147 5.01 8.10 -18.19
C SER A 147 6.33 8.73 -18.64
N GLY A 148 6.36 10.06 -18.75
CA GLY A 148 7.58 10.79 -19.09
C GLY A 148 8.72 10.59 -18.10
N GLU A 149 8.42 10.42 -16.81
CA GLU A 149 9.42 10.16 -15.76
C GLU A 149 10.06 8.78 -15.90
N PHE A 150 9.26 7.75 -16.22
CA PHE A 150 9.81 6.41 -16.48
C PHE A 150 10.70 6.44 -17.72
N LEU A 151 10.24 7.08 -18.81
CA LEU A 151 11.04 7.21 -20.02
C LEU A 151 12.32 8.02 -19.82
N ALA A 152 12.34 8.99 -18.89
CA ALA A 152 13.54 9.71 -18.49
C ALA A 152 14.52 8.82 -17.71
N THR A 153 13.99 7.94 -16.85
CA THR A 153 14.78 7.04 -15.99
C THR A 153 15.32 5.83 -16.76
N TYR A 154 14.48 5.21 -17.59
CA TYR A 154 14.75 3.95 -18.28
C TYR A 154 15.04 4.11 -19.77
N GLY A 155 14.81 5.30 -20.34
CA GLY A 155 15.17 5.70 -21.70
C GLY A 155 14.06 5.50 -22.73
N ALA A 156 13.62 6.59 -23.37
CA ALA A 156 12.57 6.59 -24.38
C ALA A 156 12.85 5.72 -25.63
N ASN A 157 14.11 5.54 -26.00
CA ASN A 157 14.54 4.72 -27.15
C ASN A 157 15.62 3.71 -26.75
N ALA A 158 15.62 3.28 -25.49
CA ALA A 158 16.58 2.32 -24.97
C ALA A 158 16.37 0.93 -25.61
N SER A 159 17.45 0.17 -25.77
CA SER A 159 17.32 -1.24 -26.15
C SER A 159 16.70 -2.04 -24.99
N ASN A 160 16.13 -3.21 -25.28
CA ASN A 160 15.63 -4.11 -24.24
C ASN A 160 16.73 -4.47 -23.22
N GLY A 161 17.99 -4.61 -23.67
CA GLY A 161 19.14 -4.82 -22.79
C GLY A 161 19.38 -3.65 -21.85
N ASP A 162 19.32 -2.42 -22.35
CA ASP A 162 19.52 -1.22 -21.53
C ASP A 162 18.41 -1.07 -20.48
N VAL A 163 17.15 -1.33 -20.85
CA VAL A 163 16.01 -1.29 -19.91
C VAL A 163 16.20 -2.31 -18.79
N VAL A 164 16.52 -3.56 -19.13
CA VAL A 164 16.74 -4.62 -18.12
C VAL A 164 17.93 -4.29 -17.22
N MET A 165 19.04 -3.80 -17.77
CA MET A 165 20.20 -3.39 -16.98
C MET A 165 19.84 -2.28 -15.97
N ARG A 166 19.03 -1.30 -16.40
CA ARG A 166 18.55 -0.23 -15.51
C ARG A 166 17.57 -0.73 -14.46
N LEU A 167 16.70 -1.70 -14.78
CA LEU A 167 15.80 -2.31 -13.79
C LEU A 167 16.57 -3.01 -12.67
N TYR A 168 17.61 -3.77 -13.00
CA TYR A 168 18.50 -4.35 -11.98
C TYR A 168 19.17 -3.27 -11.11
N ALA A 169 19.71 -2.22 -11.73
CA ALA A 169 20.42 -1.17 -11.01
C ALA A 169 19.50 -0.33 -10.11
N ASN A 170 18.29 -0.01 -10.59
CA ASN A 170 17.37 0.89 -9.92
C ASN A 170 16.46 0.17 -8.91
N VAL A 171 15.98 -1.04 -9.25
CA VAL A 171 15.04 -1.78 -8.40
C VAL A 171 15.75 -2.70 -7.41
N LEU A 172 16.83 -3.36 -7.85
CA LEU A 172 17.54 -4.35 -7.03
C LEU A 172 18.86 -3.83 -6.47
N HIS A 173 19.29 -2.63 -6.88
CA HIS A 173 20.53 -1.98 -6.44
C HIS A 173 21.80 -2.83 -6.67
N ARG A 174 21.80 -3.61 -7.76
CA ARG A 174 22.95 -4.45 -8.15
C ARG A 174 23.04 -4.63 -9.66
N ALA A 175 24.18 -5.15 -10.12
CA ALA A 175 24.30 -5.63 -11.48
C ALA A 175 23.52 -6.96 -11.66
N PRO A 176 22.98 -7.23 -12.86
CA PRO A 176 22.41 -8.53 -13.15
C PRO A 176 23.46 -9.63 -13.19
N ASP A 177 23.08 -10.84 -12.80
CA ASP A 177 23.78 -12.03 -13.26
C ASP A 177 23.45 -12.29 -14.74
N GLN A 178 24.35 -12.99 -15.44
CA GLN A 178 24.21 -13.18 -16.88
C GLN A 178 22.95 -13.98 -17.26
N ALA A 179 22.52 -14.93 -16.43
CA ALA A 179 21.37 -15.78 -16.72
C ALA A 179 20.06 -14.99 -16.59
N GLY A 180 19.89 -14.24 -15.50
CA GLY A 180 18.74 -13.36 -15.27
C GLY A 180 18.64 -12.27 -16.32
N PHE A 181 19.77 -11.63 -16.68
CA PHE A 181 19.80 -10.66 -17.79
C PHE A 181 19.31 -11.28 -19.10
N ASN A 182 19.88 -12.42 -19.50
CA ASN A 182 19.52 -13.09 -20.75
C ASN A 182 18.05 -13.50 -20.77
N TYR A 183 17.51 -13.96 -19.64
CA TYR A 183 16.10 -14.32 -19.50
C TYR A 183 15.19 -13.13 -19.79
N TRP A 184 15.36 -12.02 -19.05
CA TRP A 184 14.50 -10.85 -19.20
C TRP A 184 14.63 -10.18 -20.57
N VAL A 185 15.85 -10.10 -21.10
CA VAL A 185 16.07 -9.59 -22.46
C VAL A 185 15.39 -10.48 -23.50
N ASN A 186 15.42 -11.81 -23.34
CA ASN A 186 14.72 -12.73 -24.23
C ASN A 186 13.20 -12.57 -24.15
N VAL A 187 12.63 -12.40 -22.95
CA VAL A 187 11.20 -12.12 -22.75
C VAL A 187 10.75 -10.91 -23.58
N LEU A 188 11.51 -9.82 -23.52
CA LEU A 188 11.22 -8.61 -24.30
C LEU A 188 11.48 -8.78 -25.81
N ASN A 189 12.60 -9.39 -26.20
CA ASN A 189 12.95 -9.58 -27.62
C ASN A 189 11.96 -10.48 -28.36
N THR A 190 11.45 -11.50 -27.68
CA THR A 190 10.46 -12.45 -28.23
C THR A 190 9.02 -12.00 -28.00
N LYS A 191 8.81 -10.84 -27.35
CA LYS A 191 7.49 -10.26 -27.05
C LYS A 191 6.58 -11.19 -26.23
N GLN A 192 7.18 -12.05 -25.41
CA GLN A 192 6.43 -12.82 -24.41
C GLN A 192 5.82 -11.89 -23.37
N ASP A 193 6.49 -10.77 -23.10
CA ASP A 193 5.98 -9.69 -22.28
C ASP A 193 6.44 -8.31 -22.81
N THR A 194 5.87 -7.27 -22.22
CA THR A 194 6.17 -5.86 -22.36
C THR A 194 7.09 -5.39 -21.24
N VAL A 195 7.67 -4.20 -21.39
CA VAL A 195 8.43 -3.53 -20.33
C VAL A 195 7.61 -3.36 -19.05
N ALA A 196 6.30 -3.08 -19.17
CA ALA A 196 5.40 -2.97 -18.03
C ALA A 196 5.27 -4.28 -17.24
N GLY A 197 5.15 -5.41 -17.94
CA GLY A 197 5.10 -6.72 -17.29
C GLY A 197 6.41 -7.12 -16.63
N VAL A 198 7.54 -6.79 -17.26
CA VAL A 198 8.87 -6.98 -16.65
C VAL A 198 9.04 -6.08 -15.43
N LEU A 199 8.64 -4.81 -15.50
CA LEU A 199 8.66 -3.86 -14.37
C LEU A 199 7.85 -4.42 -13.19
N ALA A 200 6.63 -4.90 -13.43
CA ALA A 200 5.81 -5.55 -12.40
C ALA A 200 6.53 -6.78 -11.80
N GLY A 201 7.19 -7.59 -12.62
CA GLY A 201 7.96 -8.74 -12.14
C GLY A 201 9.17 -8.37 -11.25
N PHE A 202 9.85 -7.26 -11.55
CA PHE A 202 10.92 -6.74 -10.70
C PHE A 202 10.36 -6.14 -9.40
N SER A 203 9.28 -5.37 -9.50
CA SER A 203 8.57 -4.78 -8.36
C SER A 203 8.19 -5.84 -7.32
N GLU A 204 7.62 -6.95 -7.76
CA GLU A 204 7.11 -8.01 -6.87
C GLU A 204 8.13 -9.12 -6.60
N SER A 205 9.40 -8.88 -6.94
CA SER A 205 10.47 -9.81 -6.58
C SER A 205 10.69 -9.82 -5.07
N GLN A 206 11.00 -11.00 -4.51
CA GLN A 206 11.35 -11.15 -3.09
C GLN A 206 12.51 -10.24 -2.68
N GLU A 207 13.45 -10.02 -3.60
CA GLU A 207 14.60 -9.14 -3.38
C GLU A 207 14.17 -7.67 -3.21
N ASN A 208 13.31 -7.14 -4.08
CA ASN A 208 12.79 -5.77 -3.92
C ASN A 208 11.94 -5.65 -2.65
N TYR A 209 11.09 -6.64 -2.36
CA TYR A 209 10.30 -6.66 -1.12
C TYR A 209 11.19 -6.58 0.12
N ALA A 210 12.26 -7.40 0.19
CA ALA A 210 13.19 -7.40 1.32
C ALA A 210 13.92 -6.05 1.50
N GLN A 211 14.15 -5.30 0.42
CA GLN A 211 14.74 -3.97 0.48
C GLN A 211 13.78 -2.89 0.98
N LEU A 212 12.47 -3.09 0.78
CA LEU A 212 11.44 -2.10 1.08
C LEU A 212 10.66 -2.36 2.36
N ILE A 213 10.65 -3.59 2.88
CA ILE A 213 9.82 -3.95 4.03
C ILE A 213 10.08 -3.05 5.23
N GLY A 214 11.34 -2.70 5.53
CA GLY A 214 11.67 -1.80 6.64
C GLY A 214 11.15 -0.35 6.47
N LYS A 215 10.65 0.02 5.30
CA LYS A 215 10.01 1.33 5.03
C LYS A 215 8.48 1.27 5.02
N MET A 216 7.92 0.07 4.87
CA MET A 216 6.47 -0.13 4.70
C MET A 216 5.86 -0.85 5.89
N GLN A 217 6.65 -1.50 6.75
CA GLN A 217 6.17 -2.41 7.80
C GLN A 217 5.06 -1.82 8.68
N ASP A 218 5.10 -0.51 8.96
CA ASP A 218 4.14 0.19 9.82
C ASP A 218 3.01 0.87 9.00
N GLY A 219 2.87 0.50 7.73
CA GLY A 219 2.01 1.13 6.74
C GLY A 219 2.73 2.16 5.88
N VAL A 220 2.06 2.64 4.83
CA VAL A 220 2.57 3.68 3.93
C VAL A 220 1.62 4.87 3.88
N ASP A 221 2.15 6.07 4.17
CA ASP A 221 1.39 7.32 4.10
C ASP A 221 1.06 7.69 2.64
N TYR A 222 -0.18 8.13 2.40
CA TYR A 222 -0.64 8.58 1.09
C TYR A 222 -1.77 9.63 1.23
N GLN A 223 -2.10 10.29 0.12
CA GLN A 223 -3.25 11.18 0.03
C GLN A 223 -4.38 10.45 -0.71
N PRO A 224 -5.53 10.18 -0.07
CA PRO A 224 -6.67 9.54 -0.73
C PRO A 224 -7.06 10.24 -2.02
N TRP A 225 -7.25 9.45 -3.07
CA TRP A 225 -7.71 9.95 -4.36
C TRP A 225 -9.24 9.98 -4.37
N VAL A 226 -9.81 11.18 -4.52
CA VAL A 226 -11.26 11.45 -4.59
C VAL A 226 -11.73 11.72 -6.01
#